data_AF-A0A966DBK0-F1
#
_entry.id   AF-A0A966DBK0-F1
#
_cell.length_a   1.000
_cell.length_b   1.000
_cell.length_c   1.000
_cell.angle_alpha   90.00
_cell.angle_beta   90.00
_cell.angle_gamma   90.00
#
_symmetry.space_group_name_H-M   'P 1'
#
loop_
_entity.id
_entity.type
_entity.pdbx_description
1 polymer ?
#
loop_
_entity_poly.entity_id
_entity_poly.type
_entity_poly.pdbx_seq_one_letter_code
_entity_poly.pdbx_strand_id
1 'polypeptide(L)' 'MAAHSIFSMSFARVYPLYIQKAERKGRMKDEVDQIIRWLFG' A
#
# COMPACT_ATOMS: atom_id res chain seq x y z
N MET A 1 -10.78 6.17 24.96
CA MET A 1 -9.70 5.77 24.03
C MET A 1 -10.04 6.33 22.66
N ALA A 2 -9.22 7.24 22.11
CA ALA A 2 -9.45 7.77 20.77
C ALA A 2 -9.21 6.64 19.76
N ALA A 3 -10.28 6.06 19.23
CA ALA A 3 -10.18 5.10 18.14
C ALA A 3 -9.54 5.83 16.95
N HIS A 4 -8.30 5.48 16.64
CA HIS A 4 -7.59 6.03 15.48
C HIS A 4 -8.35 5.61 14.22
N SER A 5 -9.15 6.51 13.64
CA SER A 5 -9.92 6.28 12.40
C SER A 5 -9.05 5.86 11.20
N ILE A 6 -7.73 5.95 11.33
CA ILE A 6 -6.75 5.46 10.38
C ILE A 6 -6.84 3.94 10.22
N PHE A 7 -7.17 3.19 11.27
CA PHE A 7 -7.37 1.73 11.19
C PHE A 7 -8.68 1.32 10.52
N SER A 8 -9.63 2.25 10.37
CA SER A 8 -10.89 2.03 9.64
C SER A 8 -10.80 2.38 8.15
N MET A 9 -9.69 2.97 7.70
CA MET A 9 -9.52 3.26 6.28
C MET A 9 -9.34 1.96 5.50
N SER A 10 -10.24 1.73 4.55
CA SER A 10 -10.13 0.64 3.60
C SER A 10 -8.76 0.69 2.92
N PHE A 11 -8.05 -0.43 2.96
CA PHE A 11 -6.75 -0.63 2.31
C PHE A 11 -6.79 -0.23 0.82
N ALA A 12 -7.96 -0.35 0.18
CA ALA A 12 -8.20 0.08 -1.20
C ALA A 12 -7.95 1.57 -1.44
N ARG A 13 -8.07 2.44 -0.42
CA ARG A 13 -7.79 3.87 -0.54
C ARG A 13 -6.30 4.20 -0.38
N VAL A 14 -5.57 3.38 0.37
CA VAL A 14 -4.14 3.59 0.69
C VAL A 14 -3.24 2.97 -0.37
N TYR A 15 -3.67 1.87 -0.97
CA TYR A 15 -2.96 1.15 -2.00
C TYR A 15 -2.55 2.00 -3.24
N PRO A 16 -3.40 2.85 -3.84
CA PRO A 16 -2.97 3.73 -4.93
C PRO A 16 -1.91 4.77 -4.53
N LEU A 17 -1.85 5.16 -3.24
CA LEU A 17 -0.80 6.05 -2.74
C LEU A 17 0.55 5.32 -2.62
N TYR A 18 0.52 4.02 -2.34
CA TYR A 18 1.72 3.17 -2.33
C TYR A 18 2.28 2.99 -3.74
N ILE A 19 1.42 2.80 -4.74
CA ILE A 19 1.81 2.70 -6.15
C ILE A 19 2.46 4.01 -6.61
N GLN A 20 1.84 5.16 -6.33
CA GLN A 20 2.43 6.47 -6.65
C GLN A 20 3.79 6.69 -5.98
N LYS A 21 3.96 6.19 -4.74
CA LYS A 21 5.26 6.27 -4.03
C LYS A 21 6.30 5.35 -4.65
N ALA A 22 5.88 4.19 -5.18
CA ALA A 22 6.75 3.26 -5.87
C ALA A 22 7.19 3.81 -7.24
N GLU A 23 6.26 4.38 -8.01
CA GLU A 23 6.53 5.06 -9.28
C GLU A 23 7.52 6.21 -9.10
N ARG A 24 7.34 7.03 -8.05
CA ARG A 24 8.29 8.11 -7.68
C ARG A 24 9.69 7.58 -7.31
N LYS A 25 9.80 6.33 -6.86
CA LYS A 25 11.08 5.67 -6.59
C LYS A 25 11.63 4.90 -7.79
N GLY A 26 10.99 4.99 -8.96
CA GLY A 26 11.38 4.25 -10.16
C GLY A 26 11.10 2.74 -10.07
N ARG A 27 10.23 2.32 -9.15
CA ARG A 27 9.80 0.93 -9.01
C ARG A 27 8.49 0.73 -9.74
N MET A 28 8.34 -0.43 -10.37
CA MET A 28 7.10 -0.77 -11.07
C MET A 28 6.06 -1.30 -10.09
N LYS A 29 4.79 -1.13 -10.46
CA LYS A 29 3.66 -1.68 -9.70
C LYS A 29 3.79 -3.20 -9.49
N ASP A 30 4.32 -3.92 -10.48
CA ASP A 30 4.52 -5.37 -10.41
C ASP A 30 5.51 -5.80 -9.30
N GLU A 31 6.57 -5.01 -9.05
CA GLU A 31 7.48 -5.29 -7.93
C GLU A 31 6.80 -5.07 -6.59
N VAL A 32 5.96 -4.03 -6.48
CA VAL A 32 5.18 -3.76 -5.27
C VAL A 32 4.18 -4.88 -5.03
N ASP A 33 3.53 -5.36 -6.07
CA ASP A 33 2.58 -6.48 -5.99
C ASP A 33 3.26 -7.79 -5.66
N GLN A 34 4.47 -8.03 -6.17
CA GLN A 34 5.30 -9.16 -5.75
C GLN A 34 5.71 -9.05 -4.28
N ILE A 35 6.14 -7.89 -3.81
CA ILE A 35 6.52 -7.68 -2.41
C ILE A 35 5.32 -7.85 -1.48
N ILE A 36 4.17 -7.27 -1.83
CA ILE A 36 2.91 -7.41 -1.08
C ILE A 36 2.50 -8.87 -1.06
N ARG A 37 2.53 -9.56 -2.20
CA ARG A 37 2.21 -10.99 -2.28
C ARG A 37 3.19 -11.85 -1.48
N TRP A 38 4.47 -11.48 -1.39
CA TRP A 38 5.45 -12.16 -0.52
C TRP A 38 5.18 -11.91 0.97
N LEU A 39 4.77 -10.68 1.33
CA LEU A 39 4.45 -10.29 2.70
C LEU A 39 3.14 -10.89 3.22
N PHE A 40 2.14 -11.06 2.34
CA PHE A 40 0.83 -11.62 2.65
C PHE A 40 0.68 -13.09 2.22
N GLY A 41 1.79 -13.75 1.85
CA GLY A 41 1.85 -15.11 1.32
C GLY A 41 0.92 -16.10 2.00
#